data_AF-A0A0S8K750-F1
#
_entry.id   AF-A0A0S8K750-F1
#
_cell.length_a   1.000
_cell.length_b   1.000
_cell.length_c   1.000
_cell.angle_alpha   90.00
_cell.angle_beta   90.00
_cell.angle_gamma   90.00
#
_symmetry.space_group_name_H-M   'P 1'
#
loop_
_entity.id
_entity.type
_entity.pdbx_description
1 polymer ?
#
loop_
_entity_poly.entity_id
_entity_poly.type
_entity_poly.pdbx_seq_one_letter_code
_entity_poly.pdbx_strand_id
1 'polypeptide(L)'
;MSEQIDVKKIERKAYMSYHQDGLWDIFLGAIILAWGVSMMTEMASMNGVWFVVLFPLLMAAKRRITYPRLGYAEFPRARRSKLQMTILLAIVMLLGVLVLLLWMSQLGSSSLRDWLRQYFKIAFGAMVAIVLALMAVIHWIKRLYVYAGVIFLSFAGAQRLNFHMKFSFIAAGAIIAFSGLVLLIRFLRKYPLPERMASRSDTL
;
A
#
# COMPACT_ATOMS: atom_id res chain seq x y z
N MET A 1 2.97 -44.59 -9.14
CA MET A 1 3.27 -43.17 -9.44
C MET A 1 2.54 -42.32 -8.41
N SER A 2 3.18 -42.06 -7.26
CA SER A 2 2.64 -41.13 -6.27
C SER A 2 2.80 -39.72 -6.82
N GLU A 3 1.65 -39.06 -7.02
CA GLU A 3 1.54 -37.67 -7.35
C GLU A 3 2.28 -36.87 -6.27
N GLN A 4 3.53 -36.47 -6.55
CA GLN A 4 4.26 -35.54 -5.70
C GLN A 4 3.51 -34.21 -5.83
N ILE A 5 2.50 -34.06 -4.98
CA ILE A 5 1.84 -32.80 -4.70
C ILE A 5 2.95 -31.84 -4.31
N ASP A 6 3.34 -31.00 -5.25
CA ASP A 6 4.42 -30.02 -5.12
C ASP A 6 3.99 -29.01 -4.05
N VAL A 7 4.33 -29.32 -2.79
CA VAL A 7 3.96 -28.56 -1.59
C VAL A 7 4.23 -27.08 -1.79
N LYS A 8 5.32 -26.75 -2.50
CA LYS A 8 5.73 -25.39 -2.85
C LYS A 8 4.70 -24.66 -3.74
N LYS A 9 4.02 -25.36 -4.65
CA LYS A 9 2.93 -24.80 -5.46
C LYS A 9 1.67 -24.56 -4.64
N ILE A 10 1.35 -25.43 -3.69
CA ILE A 10 0.19 -25.24 -2.79
C ILE A 10 0.45 -24.07 -1.84
N GLU A 11 1.62 -24.00 -1.21
CA GLU A 11 2.00 -22.86 -0.36
C GLU A 11 1.99 -21.54 -1.13
N ARG A 12 2.50 -21.54 -2.37
CA ARG A 12 2.45 -20.35 -3.23
C ARG A 12 1.01 -19.95 -3.54
N LYS A 13 0.12 -20.90 -3.82
CA LYS A 13 -1.30 -20.63 -4.12
C LYS A 13 -2.07 -20.13 -2.89
N ALA A 14 -1.77 -20.67 -1.70
CA ALA A 14 -2.30 -20.21 -0.43
C ALA A 14 -1.79 -18.79 -0.08
N TYR A 15 -0.49 -18.53 -0.25
CA TYR A 15 0.12 -17.22 -0.04
C TYR A 15 -0.44 -16.15 -0.99
N MET A 16 -0.65 -16.51 -2.26
CA MET A 16 -1.33 -15.63 -3.22
C MET A 16 -2.79 -15.38 -2.86
N SER A 17 -3.50 -16.38 -2.33
CA SER A 17 -4.88 -16.20 -1.85
C SER A 17 -4.95 -15.27 -0.63
N TYR A 18 -3.96 -15.30 0.26
CA TYR A 18 -3.86 -14.41 1.41
C TYR A 18 -3.66 -12.93 1.03
N HIS A 19 -3.06 -12.65 -0.13
CA HIS A 19 -2.86 -11.28 -0.65
C HIS A 19 -3.97 -10.86 -1.63
N GLN A 20 -5.00 -11.68 -1.84
CA GLN A 20 -6.13 -11.39 -2.73
C GLN A 20 -7.37 -10.85 -2.01
N ASP A 21 -7.33 -10.70 -0.69
CA ASP A 21 -8.46 -10.21 0.12
C ASP A 21 -8.75 -8.71 -0.06
N GLY A 22 -7.85 -7.94 -0.69
CA GLY A 22 -8.03 -6.50 -0.93
C GLY A 22 -7.82 -5.63 0.32
N LEU A 23 -7.66 -6.20 1.51
CA LEU A 23 -7.49 -5.46 2.77
C LEU A 23 -6.17 -4.68 2.80
N TRP A 24 -5.10 -5.25 2.25
CA TRP A 24 -3.83 -4.53 2.09
C TRP A 24 -3.95 -3.35 1.12
N ASP A 25 -4.77 -3.47 0.09
CA ASP A 25 -5.00 -2.41 -0.90
C ASP A 25 -5.83 -1.28 -0.28
N ILE A 26 -6.86 -1.60 0.52
CA ILE A 26 -7.63 -0.63 1.30
C ILE A 26 -6.71 0.10 2.29
N PHE A 27 -5.85 -0.63 3.00
CA PHE A 27 -4.91 -0.02 3.94
C PHE A 27 -3.93 0.93 3.25
N LEU A 28 -3.36 0.51 2.11
CA LEU A 28 -2.46 1.35 1.33
C LEU A 28 -3.17 2.62 0.84
N GLY A 29 -4.38 2.47 0.27
CA GLY A 29 -5.20 3.59 -0.16
C GLY A 29 -5.58 4.53 0.98
N ALA A 30 -5.92 3.98 2.15
CA ALA A 30 -6.25 4.75 3.35
C ALA A 30 -5.07 5.57 3.88
N ILE A 31 -3.84 5.02 3.88
CA ILE A 31 -2.63 5.77 4.25
C ILE A 31 -2.40 6.93 3.29
N ILE A 32 -2.50 6.68 1.98
CA ILE A 32 -2.28 7.70 0.95
C ILE A 32 -3.37 8.80 1.05
N LEU A 33 -4.63 8.41 1.27
CA LEU A 33 -5.74 9.33 1.54
C LEU A 33 -5.47 10.16 2.80
N ALA A 34 -5.08 9.52 3.89
CA ALA A 34 -4.80 10.18 5.15
C ALA A 34 -3.67 11.20 5.00
N TRP A 35 -2.62 10.89 4.22
CA TRP A 35 -1.59 11.87 3.85
C TRP A 35 -2.17 13.08 3.12
N GLY A 36 -3.03 12.87 2.13
CA GLY A 36 -3.71 13.95 1.42
C GLY A 36 -4.55 14.85 2.34
N VAL A 37 -5.33 14.23 3.24
CA VAL A 37 -6.16 14.93 4.23
C VAL A 37 -5.31 15.69 5.25
N SER A 38 -4.25 15.08 5.79
CA SER A 38 -3.33 15.76 6.72
C SER A 38 -2.67 16.97 6.09
N MET A 39 -2.38 16.92 4.78
CA MET A 39 -1.88 18.11 4.09
C MET A 39 -2.96 19.20 3.97
N MET A 40 -4.24 18.84 3.86
CA MET A 40 -5.34 19.82 3.84
C MET A 40 -5.53 20.49 5.20
N THR A 41 -5.41 19.74 6.29
CA THR A 41 -5.56 20.24 7.66
C THR A 41 -4.27 20.82 8.25
N GLU A 42 -3.19 20.90 7.46
CA GLU A 42 -1.85 21.35 7.89
C GLU A 42 -1.20 20.47 8.98
N MET A 43 -1.77 19.29 9.25
CA MET A 43 -1.29 18.30 10.21
C MET A 43 -0.33 17.29 9.57
N ALA A 44 0.43 17.71 8.55
CA ALA A 44 1.31 16.81 7.79
C ALA A 44 2.39 16.12 8.66
N SER A 45 2.79 16.74 9.78
CA SER A 45 3.69 16.15 10.78
C SER A 45 3.09 14.94 11.50
N MET A 46 1.76 14.84 11.57
CA MET A 46 1.04 13.75 12.23
C MET A 46 0.80 12.54 11.32
N ASN A 47 1.36 12.55 10.11
CA ASN A 47 1.22 11.46 9.17
C ASN A 47 1.70 10.09 9.68
N GLY A 48 2.65 10.06 10.62
CA GLY A 48 3.06 8.83 11.32
C GLY A 48 1.97 8.26 12.23
N VAL A 49 1.12 9.12 12.81
CA VAL A 49 0.02 8.71 13.71
C VAL A 49 -1.00 7.87 12.95
N TRP A 50 -1.31 8.23 11.70
CA TRP A 50 -2.21 7.44 10.86
C TRP A 50 -1.73 6.01 10.67
N PHE A 51 -0.42 5.78 10.54
CA PHE A 51 0.11 4.42 10.44
C PHE A 51 -0.11 3.64 11.75
N VAL A 52 0.13 4.27 12.90
CA VAL A 52 -0.07 3.67 14.22
C VAL A 52 -1.55 3.32 14.46
N VAL A 53 -2.48 4.13 13.94
CA VAL A 53 -3.93 3.90 14.09
C VAL A 53 -4.46 2.88 13.06
N LEU A 54 -4.08 3.00 11.79
CA LEU A 54 -4.61 2.15 10.72
C LEU A 54 -4.05 0.72 10.76
N PHE A 55 -2.82 0.53 11.23
CA PHE A 55 -2.20 -0.79 11.29
C PHE A 55 -2.94 -1.79 12.20
N PRO A 56 -3.29 -1.46 13.47
CA PRO A 56 -4.08 -2.33 14.31
C PRO A 56 -5.50 -2.55 13.75
N LEU A 57 -6.10 -1.53 13.11
CA LEU A 57 -7.39 -1.67 12.42
C LEU A 57 -7.32 -2.70 11.29
N LEU A 58 -6.28 -2.66 10.46
CA LEU A 58 -6.05 -3.67 9.43
C LEU A 58 -5.91 -5.07 10.06
N MET A 59 -5.15 -5.20 11.15
CA MET A 59 -4.94 -6.49 11.80
C MET A 59 -6.24 -7.02 12.42
N ALA A 60 -7.05 -6.16 13.03
CA ALA A 60 -8.37 -6.51 13.55
C ALA A 60 -9.33 -6.94 12.42
N ALA A 61 -9.35 -6.20 11.30
CA ALA A 61 -10.13 -6.53 10.13
C ALA A 61 -9.70 -7.89 9.54
N LYS A 62 -8.40 -8.15 9.42
CA LYS A 62 -7.89 -9.46 8.98
C LYS A 62 -8.28 -10.59 9.93
N ARG A 63 -8.27 -10.33 11.25
CA ARG A 63 -8.70 -11.31 12.25
C ARG A 63 -10.17 -11.66 12.18
N ARG A 64 -11.04 -10.70 11.90
CA ARG A 64 -12.48 -10.95 11.80
C ARG A 64 -12.93 -11.45 10.42
N ILE A 65 -12.26 -11.02 9.36
CA ILE A 65 -12.74 -11.21 7.98
C ILE A 65 -11.97 -12.31 7.27
N THR A 66 -10.63 -12.22 7.26
CA THR A 66 -9.79 -13.08 6.42
C THR A 66 -9.45 -14.39 7.11
N TYR A 67 -9.08 -14.37 8.39
CA TYR A 67 -8.66 -15.58 9.12
C TYR A 67 -9.76 -16.64 9.28
N PRO A 68 -11.04 -16.31 9.57
CA PRO A 68 -12.09 -17.33 9.69
C PRO A 68 -12.41 -18.04 8.37
N ARG A 69 -12.13 -17.39 7.22
CA ARG A 69 -12.48 -17.90 5.88
C ARG A 69 -11.39 -18.75 5.23
N LEU A 70 -10.12 -18.50 5.52
CA LEU A 70 -9.00 -19.16 4.85
C LEU A 70 -8.33 -20.26 5.69
N GLY A 71 -8.63 -20.35 6.99
CA GLY A 71 -7.87 -21.22 7.89
C GLY A 71 -6.46 -20.69 8.16
N TYR A 72 -5.88 -21.07 9.29
CA TYR A 72 -4.56 -20.61 9.71
C TYR A 72 -3.49 -21.38 8.94
N ALA A 73 -2.76 -20.70 8.04
CA ALA A 73 -1.52 -21.22 7.46
C ALA A 73 -0.38 -20.29 7.88
N GLU A 74 0.43 -20.71 8.86
CA GLU A 74 1.62 -19.97 9.26
C GLU A 74 2.75 -20.20 8.25
N PHE A 75 3.28 -19.12 7.67
CA PHE A 75 4.47 -19.16 6.81
C PHE A 75 5.61 -18.36 7.48
N PRO A 76 6.45 -18.97 8.36
CA PRO A 76 7.29 -18.20 9.27
C PRO A 76 8.56 -17.62 8.61
N ARG A 77 9.18 -18.33 7.66
CA ARG A 77 10.55 -18.02 7.19
C ARG A 77 10.62 -17.07 5.99
N ALA A 78 9.82 -17.30 4.95
CA ALA A 78 9.81 -16.42 3.76
C ALA A 78 9.25 -15.02 4.04
N ARG A 79 8.44 -14.86 5.10
CA ARG A 79 7.81 -13.60 5.49
C ARG A 79 8.80 -12.61 6.11
N ARG A 80 9.75 -13.08 6.94
CA ARG A 80 10.71 -12.20 7.65
C ARG A 80 11.65 -11.48 6.69
N SER A 81 12.26 -12.20 5.73
CA SER A 81 13.18 -11.59 4.75
C SER A 81 12.48 -10.56 3.86
N LYS A 82 11.28 -10.86 3.35
CA LYS A 82 10.48 -9.91 2.57
C LYS A 82 10.01 -8.70 3.37
N LEU A 83 9.69 -8.89 4.66
CA LEU A 83 9.33 -7.80 5.56
C LEU A 83 10.53 -6.89 5.82
N GLN A 84 11.71 -7.44 6.11
CA GLN A 84 12.94 -6.67 6.28
C GLN A 84 13.27 -5.85 5.03
N MET A 85 13.12 -6.43 3.83
CA MET A 85 13.37 -5.73 2.58
C MET A 85 12.34 -4.62 2.31
N THR A 86 11.09 -4.82 2.72
CA THR A 86 10.04 -3.78 2.64
C THR A 86 10.31 -2.64 3.62
N ILE A 87 10.74 -2.96 4.85
CA ILE A 87 11.14 -1.96 5.85
C ILE A 87 12.35 -1.16 5.35
N LEU A 88 13.35 -1.83 4.79
CA LEU A 88 14.52 -1.18 4.20
C LEU A 88 14.12 -0.21 3.08
N LEU A 89 13.25 -0.64 2.15
CA LEU A 89 12.75 0.24 1.09
C LEU A 89 11.99 1.45 1.63
N ALA A 90 11.16 1.26 2.67
CA ALA A 90 10.45 2.36 3.31
C ALA A 90 11.42 3.35 3.99
N ILE A 91 12.46 2.85 4.67
CA ILE A 91 13.52 3.69 5.27
C ILE A 91 14.27 4.45 4.18
N VAL A 92 14.69 3.78 3.10
CA VAL A 92 15.39 4.41 1.97
C VAL A 92 14.53 5.49 1.32
N MET A 93 13.23 5.24 1.15
CA MET A 93 12.29 6.25 0.66
C MET A 93 12.21 7.46 1.60
N LEU A 94 12.09 7.22 2.91
CA LEU A 94 11.97 8.28 3.91
C LEU A 94 13.25 9.12 3.99
N LEU A 95 14.42 8.47 3.96
CA LEU A 95 15.72 9.12 3.88
C LEU A 95 15.88 9.89 2.56
N GLY A 96 15.44 9.32 1.44
CA GLY A 96 15.47 9.98 0.13
C GLY A 96 14.66 11.27 0.13
N VAL A 97 13.45 11.26 0.70
CA VAL A 97 12.62 12.47 0.90
C VAL A 97 13.34 13.47 1.80
N LEU A 98 13.88 13.01 2.95
CA LEU A 98 14.55 13.89 3.91
C LEU A 98 15.78 14.57 3.29
N VAL A 99 16.61 13.80 2.59
CA VAL A 99 17.78 14.32 1.86
C VAL A 99 17.33 15.34 0.82
N LEU A 100 16.31 15.04 0.01
CA LEU A 100 15.74 15.98 -0.97
C LEU A 100 15.30 17.30 -0.33
N LEU A 101 14.62 17.24 0.82
CA LEU A 101 14.14 18.42 1.54
C LEU A 101 15.29 19.24 2.15
N LEU A 102 16.29 18.57 2.75
CA LEU A 102 17.48 19.21 3.32
C LEU A 102 18.39 19.82 2.24
N TRP A 103 18.54 19.15 1.10
CA TRP A 103 19.25 19.69 -0.06
C TRP A 103 18.53 20.92 -0.62
N MET A 104 17.20 20.89 -0.67
CA MET A 104 16.40 22.04 -1.05
C MET A 104 16.63 23.25 -0.15
N SER A 105 16.89 23.07 1.15
CA SER A 105 17.06 24.18 2.10
C SER A 105 18.46 24.79 2.10
N GLN A 106 19.52 24.03 1.76
CA GLN A 106 20.91 24.49 1.85
C GLN A 106 21.57 24.98 0.55
N LEU A 107 20.99 24.74 -0.62
CA LEU A 107 21.59 25.18 -1.89
C LEU A 107 21.46 26.71 -2.08
N GLY A 108 22.62 27.38 -2.17
CA GLY A 108 22.78 28.84 -2.37
C GLY A 108 22.76 29.32 -3.82
N SER A 109 22.57 28.45 -4.81
CA SER A 109 22.50 28.81 -6.24
C SER A 109 21.08 28.66 -6.82
N SER A 110 20.68 29.63 -7.64
CA SER A 110 19.30 29.90 -8.09
C SER A 110 18.73 28.87 -9.09
N SER A 111 19.47 28.53 -10.15
CA SER A 111 18.87 27.78 -11.29
C SER A 111 18.50 26.32 -10.99
N LEU A 112 19.31 25.60 -10.21
CA LEU A 112 19.09 24.18 -9.93
C LEU A 112 17.98 23.97 -8.88
N ARG A 113 17.88 24.90 -7.92
CA ARG A 113 16.81 24.93 -6.93
C ARG A 113 15.45 25.22 -7.57
N ASP A 114 15.41 26.15 -8.51
CA ASP A 114 14.17 26.49 -9.23
C ASP A 114 13.70 25.34 -10.12
N TRP A 115 14.63 24.66 -10.80
CA TRP A 115 14.32 23.43 -11.54
C TRP A 115 13.77 22.34 -10.62
N LEU A 116 14.42 22.08 -9.47
CA LEU A 116 13.94 21.10 -8.49
C LEU A 116 12.58 21.48 -7.91
N ARG A 117 12.33 22.75 -7.59
CA ARG A 117 11.01 23.25 -7.14
C ARG A 117 9.95 23.05 -8.22
N GLN A 118 10.31 23.33 -9.47
CA GLN A 118 9.41 23.17 -10.59
C GLN A 118 9.03 21.70 -10.78
N TYR A 119 9.98 20.76 -10.76
CA TYR A 119 9.72 19.34 -11.03
C TYR A 119 9.49 18.48 -9.79
N PHE A 120 9.44 19.08 -8.59
CA PHE A 120 9.33 18.36 -7.32
C PHE A 120 8.18 17.36 -7.29
N LYS A 121 6.99 17.74 -7.79
CA LYS A 121 5.79 16.87 -7.77
C LYS A 121 6.01 15.60 -8.59
N ILE A 122 6.57 15.71 -9.79
CA ILE A 122 6.87 14.55 -10.66
C ILE A 122 8.00 13.72 -10.06
N ALA A 123 9.08 14.35 -9.59
CA ALA A 123 10.20 13.63 -8.98
C ALA A 123 9.74 12.82 -7.76
N PHE A 124 8.92 13.43 -6.90
CA PHE A 124 8.34 12.77 -5.75
C PHE A 124 7.42 11.60 -6.16
N GLY A 125 6.50 11.82 -7.11
CA GLY A 125 5.62 10.78 -7.62
C GLY A 125 6.38 9.61 -8.26
N ALA A 126 7.44 9.90 -9.02
CA ALA A 126 8.31 8.89 -9.62
C ALA A 126 9.02 8.04 -8.57
N MET A 127 9.56 8.67 -7.53
CA MET A 127 10.21 7.97 -6.42
C MET A 127 9.24 7.02 -5.70
N VAL A 128 8.02 7.48 -5.39
CA VAL A 128 6.97 6.63 -4.77
C VAL A 128 6.61 5.46 -5.69
N ALA A 129 6.45 5.73 -7.00
CA ALA A 129 6.11 4.71 -7.98
C ALA A 129 7.21 3.65 -8.12
N ILE A 130 8.48 4.05 -8.10
CA ILE A 130 9.62 3.12 -8.13
C ILE A 130 9.60 2.22 -6.90
N VAL A 131 9.37 2.77 -5.70
CA VAL A 131 9.29 1.98 -4.46
C VAL A 131 8.15 0.96 -4.55
N LEU A 132 6.97 1.36 -5.04
CA LEU A 132 5.85 0.43 -5.25
C LEU A 132 6.13 -0.63 -6.32
N ALA A 133 6.82 -0.28 -7.40
CA ALA A 133 7.22 -1.23 -8.43
C ALA A 133 8.23 -2.26 -7.88
N LEU A 134 9.19 -1.82 -7.06
CA LEU A 134 10.11 -2.72 -6.36
C LEU A 134 9.34 -3.64 -5.39
N MET A 135 8.38 -3.10 -4.63
CA MET A 135 7.50 -3.93 -3.80
C MET A 135 6.70 -4.95 -4.64
N ALA A 136 6.26 -4.57 -5.84
CA ALA A 136 5.57 -5.47 -6.77
C ALA A 136 6.43 -6.67 -7.17
N VAL A 137 7.72 -6.44 -7.47
CA VAL A 137 8.70 -7.50 -7.78
C VAL A 137 8.89 -8.42 -6.57
N ILE A 138 9.11 -7.86 -5.39
CA ILE A 138 9.44 -8.60 -4.16
C ILE A 138 8.27 -9.49 -3.71
N HIS A 139 7.06 -8.93 -3.73
CA HIS A 139 5.85 -9.61 -3.28
C HIS A 139 5.18 -10.43 -4.38
N TRP A 140 5.65 -10.34 -5.63
CA TRP A 140 5.05 -10.97 -6.81
C TRP A 140 3.57 -10.58 -7.03
N ILE A 141 3.22 -9.35 -6.64
CA ILE A 141 1.85 -8.83 -6.72
C ILE A 141 1.76 -7.90 -7.94
N LYS A 142 1.25 -8.42 -9.05
CA LYS A 142 1.10 -7.64 -10.31
C LYS A 142 0.31 -6.34 -10.13
N ARG A 143 -0.60 -6.29 -9.15
CA ARG A 143 -1.47 -5.13 -8.87
C ARG A 143 -0.69 -3.90 -8.38
N LEU A 144 0.44 -4.10 -7.68
CA LEU A 144 1.26 -2.99 -7.19
C LEU A 144 1.87 -2.17 -8.34
N TYR A 145 2.13 -2.77 -9.51
CA TYR A 145 2.55 -2.01 -10.70
C TYR A 145 1.45 -1.06 -11.19
N VAL A 146 0.18 -1.48 -11.13
CA VAL A 146 -0.95 -0.62 -11.51
C VAL A 146 -1.04 0.56 -10.54
N TYR A 147 -0.89 0.30 -9.23
CA TYR A 147 -0.89 1.37 -8.22
C TYR A 147 0.31 2.32 -8.38
N ALA A 148 1.50 1.81 -8.71
CA ALA A 148 2.64 2.64 -9.06
C ALA A 148 2.33 3.58 -10.23
N GLY A 149 1.69 3.06 -11.28
CA GLY A 149 1.23 3.84 -12.42
C GLY A 149 0.19 4.90 -12.04
N VAL A 150 -0.82 4.53 -11.25
CA VAL A 150 -1.86 5.46 -10.77
C VAL A 150 -1.25 6.61 -9.98
N ILE A 151 -0.33 6.32 -9.06
CA ILE A 151 0.37 7.37 -8.29
C ILE A 151 1.18 8.24 -9.23
N PHE A 152 2.04 7.67 -10.08
CA PHE A 152 2.86 8.46 -11.00
C PHE A 152 2.01 9.38 -11.88
N LEU A 153 0.93 8.86 -12.48
CA LEU A 153 0.01 9.63 -13.32
C LEU A 153 -0.71 10.73 -12.52
N SER A 154 -1.10 10.46 -11.27
CA SER A 154 -1.77 11.45 -10.41
C SER A 154 -0.84 12.63 -10.06
N PHE A 155 0.45 12.37 -9.86
CA PHE A 155 1.45 13.40 -9.61
C PHE A 155 1.87 14.14 -10.89
N ALA A 156 2.02 13.42 -12.00
CA ALA A 156 2.31 14.01 -13.32
C ALA A 156 1.17 14.90 -13.81
N GLY A 157 -0.07 14.46 -13.63
CA GLY A 157 -1.27 15.26 -13.92
C GLY A 157 -1.33 16.53 -13.08
N ALA A 158 -1.07 16.44 -11.77
CA ALA A 158 -1.07 17.63 -10.90
C ALA A 158 0.08 18.60 -11.20
N GLN A 159 1.21 18.12 -11.70
CA GLN A 159 2.26 19.00 -12.22
C GLN A 159 1.76 19.77 -13.44
N ARG A 160 1.17 19.08 -14.42
CA ARG A 160 0.74 19.70 -15.68
C ARG A 160 -0.45 20.64 -15.52
N LEU A 161 -1.35 20.32 -14.59
CA LEU A 161 -2.53 21.13 -14.26
C LEU A 161 -2.26 22.19 -13.17
N ASN A 162 -1.02 22.27 -12.65
CA ASN A 162 -0.64 23.14 -11.53
C ASN A 162 -1.48 22.95 -10.26
N PHE A 163 -2.11 21.79 -10.06
CA PHE A 163 -2.85 21.50 -8.84
C PHE A 163 -1.93 21.32 -7.62
N HIS A 164 -2.49 21.61 -6.44
CA HIS A 164 -1.83 21.32 -5.18
C HIS A 164 -1.61 19.81 -5.02
N MET A 165 -0.43 19.44 -4.51
CA MET A 165 -0.01 18.05 -4.30
C MET A 165 -0.98 17.24 -3.44
N LYS A 166 -1.75 17.91 -2.57
CA LYS A 166 -2.79 17.33 -1.71
C LYS A 166 -3.83 16.55 -2.54
N PHE A 167 -4.24 17.10 -3.68
CA PHE A 167 -5.23 16.46 -4.56
C PHE A 167 -4.71 15.21 -5.25
N SER A 168 -3.40 15.13 -5.54
CA SER A 168 -2.79 13.91 -6.09
C SER A 168 -2.86 12.75 -5.10
N PHE A 169 -2.57 13.02 -3.83
CA PHE A 169 -2.70 12.01 -2.77
C PHE A 169 -4.15 11.58 -2.58
N ILE A 170 -5.09 12.52 -2.56
CA ILE A 170 -6.51 12.19 -2.40
C ILE A 170 -7.01 11.36 -3.59
N ALA A 171 -6.71 11.77 -4.82
CA ALA A 171 -7.13 11.06 -6.02
C ALA A 171 -6.51 9.66 -6.09
N ALA A 172 -5.19 9.53 -5.94
CA ALA A 172 -4.52 8.23 -5.98
C ALA A 172 -4.98 7.32 -4.85
N GLY A 173 -5.07 7.85 -3.63
CA GLY A 173 -5.52 7.11 -2.45
C GLY A 173 -6.96 6.63 -2.60
N ALA A 174 -7.86 7.47 -3.13
CA ALA A 174 -9.25 7.10 -3.38
C ALA A 174 -9.36 5.97 -4.40
N ILE A 175 -8.62 6.05 -5.51
CA ILE A 175 -8.62 5.01 -6.54
C ILE A 175 -8.12 3.68 -5.98
N ILE A 176 -7.01 3.69 -5.22
CA ILE A 176 -6.42 2.48 -4.63
C ILE A 176 -7.32 1.89 -3.54
N ALA A 177 -7.91 2.74 -2.69
CA ALA A 177 -8.84 2.30 -1.65
C ALA A 177 -10.11 1.68 -2.27
N PHE A 178 -10.64 2.33 -3.31
CA PHE A 178 -11.82 1.84 -4.03
C PHE A 178 -11.53 0.51 -4.75
N SER A 179 -10.39 0.37 -5.41
CA SER A 179 -10.00 -0.91 -6.02
C SER A 179 -9.85 -2.01 -4.96
N GLY A 180 -9.26 -1.69 -3.80
CA GLY A 180 -9.17 -2.60 -2.66
C GLY A 180 -10.54 -3.01 -2.12
N LEU A 181 -11.49 -2.09 -2.05
CA LEU A 181 -12.86 -2.36 -1.62
C LEU A 181 -13.59 -3.30 -2.58
N VAL A 182 -13.47 -3.07 -3.89
CA VAL A 182 -14.04 -3.97 -4.92
C VAL A 182 -13.47 -5.38 -4.79
N LEU A 183 -12.17 -5.49 -4.54
CA LEU A 183 -11.50 -6.78 -4.34
C LEU A 183 -11.97 -7.47 -3.07
N LEU A 184 -12.13 -6.73 -1.97
CA LEU A 184 -12.69 -7.25 -0.73
C LEU A 184 -14.10 -7.79 -0.94
N ILE A 185 -14.99 -7.02 -1.59
CA ILE A 185 -16.37 -7.47 -1.89
C ILE A 185 -16.36 -8.75 -2.74
N ARG A 186 -15.50 -8.81 -3.77
CA ARG A 186 -15.35 -10.03 -4.60
C ARG A 186 -14.84 -11.21 -3.78
N PHE A 187 -13.90 -10.98 -2.86
CA PHE A 187 -13.38 -12.01 -1.97
C PHE A 187 -14.47 -12.53 -1.03
N LEU A 188 -15.26 -11.64 -0.42
CA LEU A 188 -16.38 -12.00 0.46
C LEU A 188 -17.43 -12.85 -0.26
N ARG A 189 -17.75 -12.51 -1.52
CA ARG A 189 -18.70 -13.28 -2.34
C ARG A 189 -18.15 -14.64 -2.75
N LYS A 190 -16.84 -14.74 -3.00
CA LYS A 190 -16.19 -15.97 -3.44
C LYS A 190 -15.94 -16.96 -2.30
N TYR A 191 -15.72 -16.45 -1.08
CA TYR A 191 -15.44 -17.25 0.11
C TYR A 191 -16.49 -16.96 1.20
N PRO A 192 -17.72 -17.49 1.05
CA PRO A 192 -18.74 -17.40 2.09
C PRO A 192 -18.25 -18.10 3.38
N LEU A 193 -18.77 -17.65 4.53
CA LEU A 193 -18.42 -18.24 5.82
C LEU A 193 -18.89 -19.71 5.86
N PRO A 194 -18.08 -20.65 6.38
CA PRO A 194 -18.55 -22.01 6.60
C PRO A 194 -19.77 -22.02 7.52
N GLU A 195 -20.80 -22.78 7.13
CA GLU A 195 -22.13 -22.85 7.77
C GLU A 195 -22.06 -23.06 9.31
N ARG A 196 -21.03 -23.77 9.77
CA ARG A 196 -20.75 -24.04 11.20
C ARG A 196 -20.38 -22.80 12.04
N MET A 197 -19.98 -21.69 11.41
CA MET A 197 -19.73 -20.40 12.09
C MET A 197 -20.89 -19.41 11.93
N ALA A 198 -21.72 -19.55 10.89
CA ALA A 198 -22.90 -18.71 10.70
C ALA A 198 -23.95 -18.98 11.79
N SER A 199 -24.15 -20.24 12.17
CA SER A 199 -25.08 -20.59 13.26
C SER A 199 -24.65 -20.10 14.65
N ARG A 200 -23.39 -19.71 14.85
CA ARG A 200 -22.85 -19.21 16.14
C ARG A 200 -22.90 -17.69 16.26
N SER A 201 -23.01 -16.95 15.15
CA SER A 201 -23.19 -15.50 15.19
C SER A 201 -24.63 -15.07 15.44
N ASP A 202 -25.60 -15.94 15.12
CA ASP A 202 -27.03 -15.65 15.30
C ASP A 202 -27.53 -15.95 16.73
N THR A 203 -26.66 -16.50 17.58
CA THR A 203 -26.93 -16.87 18.98
C THR A 203 -26.28 -15.94 20.01
N LEU A 204 -25.67 -14.83 19.58
CA LEU A 204 -25.09 -13.77 20.42
C LEU A 204 -25.77 -12.44 20.13
#